data_AF-A0A6A5XG66-F1
#
_entry.id   AF-A0A6A5XG66-F1
#
_cell.length_a   1.000
_cell.length_b   1.000
_cell.length_c   1.000
_cell.angle_alpha   90.00
_cell.angle_beta   90.00
_cell.angle_gamma   90.00
#
_symmetry.space_group_name_H-M   'P 1'
#
loop_
_entity.id
_entity.type
_entity.pdbx_description
1 polymer ?
#
loop_
_entity_poly.entity_id
_entity_poly.type
_entity_poly.pdbx_seq_one_letter_code
_entity_poly.pdbx_strand_id
1 'polypeptide(L)'
;MIGAYSSSHLERRQGGGGNNNNNNPNTNGFNIVNGRIFTPGLGIILAPQPNTPMGGDFLHIAIDVSGDGKLPVPPKDISDPLTQVFNFTMFLTSISQQKNFTISNITTTTPPLANIMDQELGQTVKHINFEWPDCLVGDGQDQDGSTARGDYNITIHQNFRLNGSDHYSIFNLPISVTNSIPQFPGADQLLTKPPPGPLNANGGRMNCDRLNNPMIGFGELVESVNNPPGQPFQDIAIETTERNGGGQIGDPGTANPNGEIGNGQGNAQGSLGEGSSMRSASGRYVDVLVVAAITTFGMSLA
;
A
#
# COMPACT_ATOMS: atom_id res chain seq x y z
N MET A 1 3.27 19.66 35.27
CA MET A 1 1.95 19.18 35.72
C MET A 1 1.32 18.48 34.55
N ILE A 2 1.16 17.17 34.66
CA ILE A 2 0.79 16.27 33.58
C ILE A 2 -0.75 16.20 33.56
N GLY A 3 -1.37 16.74 32.52
CA GLY A 3 -2.79 16.62 32.29
C GLY A 3 -3.09 15.23 31.72
N ALA A 4 -3.99 14.50 32.39
CA ALA A 4 -4.53 13.24 31.90
C ALA A 4 -5.24 13.47 30.56
N TYR A 5 -4.68 12.93 29.48
CA TYR A 5 -5.34 12.89 28.17
C TYR A 5 -6.29 11.69 28.15
N SER A 6 -7.59 11.95 28.22
CA SER A 6 -8.61 10.94 27.94
C SER A 6 -8.65 10.67 26.43
N SER A 7 -8.76 9.40 26.08
CA SER A 7 -8.86 8.81 24.74
C SER A 7 -10.13 9.24 23.95
N SER A 8 -10.85 10.24 24.41
CA SER A 8 -12.13 10.71 23.88
C SER A 8 -12.03 11.85 22.85
N HIS A 9 -10.82 12.15 22.34
CA HIS A 9 -10.61 13.28 21.42
C HIS A 9 -10.06 12.90 20.04
N LEU A 10 -9.90 11.61 19.74
CA LEU A 10 -9.62 11.14 18.37
C LEU A 10 -10.88 11.04 17.48
N GLU A 11 -12.09 11.23 18.03
CA GLU A 11 -13.36 11.03 17.30
C GLU A 11 -13.95 12.28 16.63
N ARG A 12 -13.30 13.45 16.73
CA ARG A 12 -13.86 14.69 16.19
C ARG A 12 -12.94 15.33 15.15
N ARG A 13 -12.92 14.71 13.95
CA ARG A 13 -12.84 15.35 12.61
C ARG A 13 -12.36 14.35 11.54
N GLN A 14 -13.07 13.25 11.36
CA GLN A 14 -13.14 12.56 10.06
C GLN A 14 -14.61 12.14 9.87
N GLY A 15 -15.29 12.72 8.88
CA GLY A 15 -16.72 12.49 8.62
C GLY A 15 -17.59 13.67 9.02
N GLY A 16 -17.71 14.65 8.13
CA GLY A 16 -18.82 15.60 8.14
C GLY A 16 -20.04 14.99 7.45
N GLY A 17 -21.24 15.24 7.99
CA GLY A 17 -22.53 15.03 7.31
C GLY A 17 -23.22 13.72 7.66
N GLY A 18 -24.29 13.81 8.46
CA GLY A 18 -24.98 12.66 9.04
C GLY A 18 -25.93 11.93 8.09
N ASN A 19 -26.27 10.71 8.47
CA ASN A 19 -27.61 10.18 8.25
C ASN A 19 -27.93 9.11 9.29
N ASN A 20 -28.96 9.36 10.09
CA ASN A 20 -29.52 8.42 11.05
C ASN A 20 -30.24 7.32 10.28
N ASN A 21 -29.73 6.08 10.33
CA ASN A 21 -30.56 4.88 10.16
C ASN A 21 -30.03 3.76 11.06
N ASN A 22 -30.97 3.17 11.80
CA ASN A 22 -30.76 2.31 12.96
C ASN A 22 -30.19 0.92 12.59
N ASN A 23 -28.91 0.71 12.84
CA ASN A 23 -28.29 -0.52 13.36
C ASN A 23 -26.83 -0.18 13.71
N ASN A 24 -26.47 -0.37 14.98
CA ASN A 24 -25.32 0.20 15.70
C ASN A 24 -23.99 0.35 14.93
N PRO A 25 -23.18 1.38 15.28
CA PRO A 25 -22.38 2.18 14.37
C PRO A 25 -21.01 1.55 14.07
N ASN A 26 -20.50 1.75 12.86
CA ASN A 26 -19.07 1.58 12.60
C ASN A 26 -18.35 2.74 13.30
N THR A 27 -17.97 2.56 14.57
CA THR A 27 -17.44 3.60 15.47
C THR A 27 -15.97 3.93 15.24
N ASN A 28 -15.34 3.38 14.21
CA ASN A 28 -14.08 3.91 13.75
C ASN A 28 -14.40 4.80 12.56
N GLY A 29 -14.00 6.07 12.57
CA GLY A 29 -14.20 7.03 11.47
C GLY A 29 -13.51 6.67 10.15
N PHE A 30 -13.31 5.38 9.87
CA PHE A 30 -12.73 4.83 8.66
C PHE A 30 -13.82 4.53 7.63
N ASN A 31 -13.49 4.82 6.38
CA ASN A 31 -14.31 4.43 5.26
C ASN A 31 -13.83 3.07 4.74
N ILE A 32 -14.52 1.99 5.13
CA ILE A 32 -14.15 0.62 4.79
C ILE A 32 -15.19 0.02 3.85
N VAL A 33 -14.76 -0.41 2.66
CA VAL A 33 -15.62 -1.08 1.67
C VAL A 33 -14.93 -2.35 1.17
N ASN A 34 -15.57 -3.51 1.37
CA ASN A 34 -15.05 -4.82 0.98
C ASN A 34 -13.64 -5.12 1.55
N GLY A 35 -13.39 -4.75 2.81
CA GLY A 35 -12.09 -4.93 3.47
C GLY A 35 -11.01 -3.92 3.04
N ARG A 36 -11.32 -2.99 2.15
CA ARG A 36 -10.42 -1.92 1.71
C ARG A 36 -10.71 -0.65 2.49
N ILE A 37 -9.67 0.02 2.97
CA ILE A 37 -9.76 1.23 3.78
C ILE A 37 -9.43 2.42 2.89
N PHE A 38 -10.42 3.25 2.62
CA PHE A 38 -10.26 4.47 1.84
C PHE A 38 -9.70 5.55 2.75
N THR A 39 -8.55 6.09 2.35
CA THR A 39 -7.92 7.21 3.05
C THR A 39 -8.51 8.54 2.54
N PRO A 40 -8.35 9.66 3.23
CA PRO A 40 -8.71 10.99 2.71
C PRO A 40 -7.95 11.40 1.43
N GLY A 41 -6.92 10.66 1.03
CA GLY A 41 -6.17 10.87 -0.21
C GLY A 41 -6.52 9.84 -1.29
N LEU A 42 -5.57 9.58 -2.19
CA LEU A 42 -5.75 8.64 -3.30
C LEU A 42 -5.34 7.20 -2.97
N GLY A 43 -4.67 6.96 -1.84
CA GLY A 43 -4.28 5.63 -1.40
C GLY A 43 -5.45 4.85 -0.81
N ILE A 44 -5.51 3.55 -1.09
CA ILE A 44 -6.48 2.63 -0.49
C ILE A 44 -5.71 1.51 0.22
N ILE A 45 -5.88 1.37 1.53
CA ILE A 45 -5.16 0.37 2.31
C ILE A 45 -5.89 -0.96 2.22
N LEU A 46 -5.15 -2.03 1.92
CA LEU A 46 -5.64 -3.40 1.82
C LEU A 46 -5.25 -4.22 3.05
N ALA A 47 -4.13 -3.88 3.70
CA ALA A 47 -3.69 -4.47 4.96
C ALA A 47 -2.71 -3.54 5.71
N PRO A 48 -2.67 -3.61 7.05
CA PRO A 48 -3.54 -4.42 7.92
C PRO A 48 -4.93 -3.79 8.09
N GLN A 49 -5.83 -4.47 8.80
CA GLN A 49 -7.10 -3.86 9.25
C GLN A 49 -6.87 -2.97 10.48
N PRO A 50 -7.75 -2.00 10.77
CA PRO A 50 -7.62 -1.17 11.97
C PRO A 50 -7.66 -2.01 13.24
N ASN A 51 -6.88 -1.59 14.24
CA ASN A 51 -6.75 -2.22 15.56
C ASN A 51 -6.28 -3.68 15.50
N THR A 52 -5.55 -4.06 14.45
CA THR A 52 -4.98 -5.40 14.35
C THR A 52 -3.81 -5.56 15.34
N PRO A 53 -3.78 -6.62 16.17
CA PRO A 53 -2.61 -7.00 16.94
C PRO A 53 -1.48 -7.47 16.02
N MET A 54 -0.33 -6.81 16.09
CA MET A 54 0.82 -7.02 15.22
C MET A 54 2.02 -7.57 15.99
N GLY A 55 2.86 -8.33 15.28
CA GLY A 55 4.10 -8.92 15.75
C GLY A 55 4.73 -9.77 14.65
N GLY A 56 5.45 -10.82 15.02
CA GLY A 56 6.16 -11.69 14.09
C GLY A 56 7.44 -11.04 13.55
N ASP A 57 7.88 -11.50 12.38
CA ASP A 57 9.14 -11.02 11.80
C ASP A 57 9.02 -9.61 11.22
N PHE A 58 7.88 -9.30 10.58
CA PHE A 58 7.64 -8.03 9.88
C PHE A 58 6.22 -7.49 10.10
N LEU A 59 6.11 -6.18 9.96
CA LEU A 59 4.87 -5.49 9.68
C LEU A 59 4.61 -5.52 8.17
N HIS A 60 3.58 -6.25 7.76
CA HIS A 60 3.12 -6.29 6.38
C HIS A 60 2.08 -5.20 6.12
N ILE A 61 2.34 -4.35 5.12
CA ILE A 61 1.41 -3.31 4.69
C ILE A 61 1.15 -3.50 3.20
N ALA A 62 -0.10 -3.36 2.78
CA ALA A 62 -0.48 -3.36 1.38
C ALA A 62 -1.35 -2.12 1.09
N ILE A 63 -0.95 -1.35 0.08
CA ILE A 63 -1.64 -0.12 -0.34
C ILE A 63 -1.82 -0.11 -1.85
N ASP A 64 -3.04 0.11 -2.31
CA ASP A 64 -3.32 0.44 -3.71
C ASP A 64 -3.00 1.92 -3.94
N VAL A 65 -2.08 2.17 -4.87
CA VAL A 65 -1.59 3.50 -5.26
C VAL A 65 -2.15 3.97 -6.60
N SER A 66 -3.04 3.19 -7.19
CA SER A 66 -3.65 3.37 -8.50
C SER A 66 -5.12 3.80 -8.44
N GLY A 67 -5.70 3.89 -7.24
CA GLY A 67 -7.11 4.26 -7.09
C GLY A 67 -8.05 3.26 -7.77
N ASP A 68 -7.87 1.96 -7.48
CA ASP A 68 -8.60 0.84 -8.09
C ASP A 68 -8.34 0.72 -9.61
N GLY A 69 -7.09 0.94 -10.02
CA GLY A 69 -6.62 0.86 -11.41
C GLY A 69 -6.93 2.07 -12.29
N LYS A 70 -7.55 3.12 -11.74
CA LYS A 70 -7.93 4.34 -12.48
C LYS A 70 -6.76 5.25 -12.80
N LEU A 71 -5.70 5.19 -11.99
CA LEU A 71 -4.51 6.01 -12.11
C LEU A 71 -3.34 5.16 -12.63
N PRO A 72 -2.49 5.73 -13.50
CA PRO A 72 -1.24 5.07 -13.88
C PRO A 72 -0.33 4.86 -12.66
N VAL A 73 0.57 3.90 -12.79
CA VAL A 73 1.64 3.65 -11.82
C VAL A 73 2.97 3.50 -12.55
N PRO A 74 4.12 3.83 -11.92
CA PRO A 74 5.42 3.63 -12.53
C PRO A 74 5.59 2.16 -12.98
N PRO A 75 6.23 1.91 -14.14
CA PRO A 75 7.03 2.83 -14.92
C PRO A 75 6.23 3.65 -15.95
N LYS A 76 4.88 3.54 -15.97
CA LYS A 76 4.07 4.41 -16.83
C LYS A 76 4.23 5.85 -16.36
N ASP A 77 4.09 6.79 -17.29
CA ASP A 77 4.03 8.19 -16.93
C ASP A 77 2.81 8.44 -16.05
N ILE A 78 3.10 8.86 -14.82
CA ILE A 78 2.11 9.20 -13.81
C ILE A 78 1.69 10.66 -13.86
N SER A 79 2.38 11.48 -14.66
CA SER A 79 2.04 12.89 -14.85
C SER A 79 0.64 13.02 -15.44
N ASP A 80 -0.25 13.62 -14.67
CA ASP A 80 -1.60 13.96 -15.11
C ASP A 80 -1.96 15.34 -14.56
N PRO A 81 -2.42 16.28 -15.40
CA PRO A 81 -2.78 17.62 -14.95
C PRO A 81 -4.05 17.61 -14.08
N LEU A 82 -4.89 16.56 -14.12
CA LEU A 82 -6.11 16.47 -13.34
C LEU A 82 -5.90 15.67 -12.07
N THR A 83 -5.47 14.41 -12.14
CA THR A 83 -5.31 13.57 -10.93
C THR A 83 -4.05 12.72 -10.97
N GLN A 84 -3.20 12.88 -9.97
CA GLN A 84 -1.92 12.20 -9.86
C GLN A 84 -1.53 11.97 -8.40
N VAL A 85 -0.94 10.82 -8.10
CA VAL A 85 -0.18 10.60 -6.86
C VAL A 85 1.25 11.11 -7.06
N PHE A 86 1.70 12.06 -6.24
CA PHE A 86 3.11 12.49 -6.27
C PHE A 86 3.99 11.58 -5.44
N ASN A 87 3.58 11.29 -4.20
CA ASN A 87 4.24 10.33 -3.32
C ASN A 87 3.38 9.96 -2.12
N PHE A 88 3.78 8.86 -1.48
CA PHE A 88 3.37 8.49 -0.14
C PHE A 88 4.60 8.32 0.74
N THR A 89 4.54 8.82 1.96
CA THR A 89 5.52 8.50 3.02
C THR A 89 4.81 7.89 4.20
N MET A 90 5.42 6.89 4.82
CA MET A 90 4.81 6.13 5.89
C MET A 90 5.70 6.09 7.13
N PHE A 91 5.05 6.23 8.28
CA PHE A 91 5.69 6.21 9.59
C PHE A 91 4.93 5.27 10.52
N LEU A 92 5.64 4.67 11.47
CA LEU A 92 5.07 3.97 12.60
C LEU A 92 5.15 4.89 13.81
N THR A 93 4.02 5.49 14.21
CA THR A 93 3.99 6.55 15.22
C THR A 93 3.25 6.12 16.49
N SER A 94 3.74 6.51 17.65
CA SER A 94 3.04 6.37 18.92
C SER A 94 3.36 7.55 19.83
N ILE A 95 2.31 8.26 20.25
CA ILE A 95 2.42 9.39 21.17
C ILE A 95 2.71 8.90 22.59
N SER A 96 2.06 7.82 23.05
CA SER A 96 2.29 7.27 24.38
C SER A 96 3.72 6.75 24.54
N GLN A 97 4.24 6.09 23.50
CA GLN A 97 5.60 5.54 23.52
C GLN A 97 6.67 6.56 23.11
N GLN A 98 6.28 7.76 22.66
CA GLN A 98 7.17 8.80 22.12
C GLN A 98 8.08 8.26 20.99
N LYS A 99 7.48 7.51 20.05
CA LYS A 99 8.17 6.89 18.91
C LYS A 99 7.59 7.34 17.58
N ASN A 100 8.47 7.55 16.61
CA ASN A 100 8.12 7.88 15.23
C ASN A 100 9.13 7.23 14.28
N PHE A 101 8.91 5.98 13.90
CA PHE A 101 9.84 5.26 13.03
C PHE A 101 9.50 5.48 11.55
N THR A 102 10.51 5.76 10.74
CA THR A 102 10.35 5.75 9.28
C THR A 102 10.09 4.33 8.78
N ILE A 103 8.96 4.10 8.10
CA ILE A 103 8.70 2.87 7.35
C ILE A 103 9.18 3.03 5.91
N SER A 104 8.77 4.13 5.27
CA SER A 104 9.14 4.50 3.91
C SER A 104 9.22 6.01 3.82
N ASN A 105 10.36 6.53 3.35
CA ASN A 105 10.50 7.94 3.04
C ASN A 105 11.14 8.11 1.67
N ILE A 106 10.88 9.22 1.00
CA ILE A 106 11.41 9.49 -0.35
C ILE A 106 12.92 9.84 -0.35
N THR A 107 13.64 9.58 0.74
CA THR A 107 15.02 10.10 0.93
C THR A 107 16.10 9.07 0.61
N THR A 108 15.72 7.80 0.42
CA THR A 108 16.66 6.73 0.08
C THR A 108 16.17 5.94 -1.13
N THR A 109 17.05 5.11 -1.70
CA THR A 109 16.71 4.16 -2.76
C THR A 109 16.64 2.72 -2.24
N THR A 110 16.75 2.50 -0.92
CA THR A 110 16.83 1.17 -0.32
C THR A 110 15.50 0.82 0.35
N PRO A 111 14.74 -0.17 -0.16
CA PRO A 111 13.50 -0.62 0.47
C PRO A 111 13.70 -1.10 1.91
N PRO A 112 12.66 -0.99 2.76
CA PRO A 112 11.39 -0.31 2.50
C PRO A 112 11.47 1.21 2.64
N LEU A 113 12.62 1.75 3.08
CA LEU A 113 12.88 3.18 3.26
C LEU A 113 12.94 3.96 1.95
N ALA A 114 12.77 3.31 0.79
CA ALA A 114 12.70 3.97 -0.51
C ALA A 114 11.30 4.53 -0.78
N ASN A 115 11.18 5.40 -1.78
CA ASN A 115 9.89 5.83 -2.31
C ASN A 115 9.03 4.63 -2.70
N ILE A 116 7.85 4.50 -2.07
CA ILE A 116 6.95 3.37 -2.29
C ILE A 116 6.44 3.29 -3.74
N MET A 117 6.34 4.41 -4.45
CA MET A 117 5.87 4.44 -5.83
C MET A 117 6.82 3.70 -6.78
N ASP A 118 8.11 3.67 -6.44
CA ASP A 118 9.17 3.01 -7.21
C ASP A 118 9.36 1.54 -6.80
N GLN A 119 8.73 1.11 -5.70
CA GLN A 119 8.71 -0.28 -5.29
C GLN A 119 7.74 -1.05 -6.20
N GLU A 120 8.10 -2.27 -6.58
CA GLU A 120 7.24 -3.16 -7.39
C GLU A 120 6.70 -2.48 -8.67
N LEU A 121 7.61 -2.06 -9.56
CA LEU A 121 7.25 -1.41 -10.83
C LEU A 121 6.17 -2.18 -11.60
N GLY A 122 5.17 -1.47 -12.10
CA GLY A 122 4.01 -1.98 -12.82
C GLY A 122 2.86 -2.45 -11.92
N GLN A 123 3.08 -2.61 -10.61
CA GLN A 123 2.02 -3.03 -9.69
C GLN A 123 1.18 -1.85 -9.21
N THR A 124 -0.14 -2.04 -9.22
CA THR A 124 -1.13 -1.11 -8.66
C THR A 124 -1.17 -1.14 -7.14
N VAL A 125 -0.86 -2.31 -6.56
CA VAL A 125 -0.70 -2.52 -5.12
C VAL A 125 0.78 -2.56 -4.78
N LYS A 126 1.16 -1.82 -3.75
CA LYS A 126 2.50 -1.83 -3.17
C LYS A 126 2.45 -2.57 -1.84
N HIS A 127 3.36 -3.51 -1.68
CA HIS A 127 3.59 -4.25 -0.46
C HIS A 127 4.82 -3.68 0.26
N ILE A 128 4.76 -3.62 1.57
CA ILE A 128 5.89 -3.28 2.42
C ILE A 128 6.06 -4.39 3.44
N ASN A 129 7.29 -4.89 3.55
CA ASN A 129 7.73 -5.84 4.56
C ASN A 129 8.66 -5.10 5.53
N PHE A 130 8.09 -4.42 6.51
CA PHE A 130 8.85 -3.61 7.46
C PHE A 130 9.33 -4.44 8.64
N GLU A 131 10.65 -4.60 8.78
CA GLU A 131 11.28 -5.25 9.92
C GLU A 131 11.11 -4.40 11.17
N TRP A 132 10.52 -4.98 12.21
CA TRP A 132 10.41 -4.33 13.50
C TRP A 132 11.81 -3.95 14.02
N PRO A 133 12.01 -2.73 14.55
CA PRO A 133 13.27 -2.37 15.17
C PRO A 133 13.46 -3.05 16.53
N ASP A 134 14.71 -3.07 17.01
CA ASP A 134 15.15 -3.84 18.18
C ASP A 134 14.38 -3.52 19.48
N CYS A 135 14.02 -2.26 19.72
CA CYS A 135 13.29 -1.88 20.93
C CYS A 135 11.82 -2.35 20.96
N LEU A 136 11.30 -2.93 19.86
CA LEU A 136 9.99 -3.56 19.81
C LEU A 136 10.04 -5.09 19.97
N VAL A 137 11.23 -5.68 20.10
CA VAL A 137 11.40 -7.10 20.42
C VAL A 137 10.79 -7.40 21.79
N GLY A 138 10.08 -8.51 21.88
CA GLY A 138 9.38 -8.91 23.11
C GLY A 138 8.42 -10.06 22.85
N ASP A 139 7.93 -10.69 23.90
CA ASP A 139 7.11 -11.91 23.82
C ASP A 139 5.60 -11.66 23.93
N GLY A 140 5.18 -10.41 24.13
CA GLY A 140 3.77 -10.08 24.35
C GLY A 140 3.33 -10.07 25.81
N GLN A 141 4.23 -10.35 26.75
CA GLN A 141 3.93 -10.45 28.18
C GLN A 141 4.54 -9.30 29.00
N ASP A 142 4.99 -8.25 28.32
CA ASP A 142 5.61 -7.09 28.96
C ASP A 142 4.59 -6.34 29.84
N GLN A 143 5.06 -5.76 30.94
CA GLN A 143 4.25 -4.84 31.75
C GLN A 143 4.07 -3.52 31.00
N ASP A 144 2.88 -2.93 31.09
CA ASP A 144 2.57 -1.65 30.44
C ASP A 144 3.61 -0.57 30.75
N GLY A 145 4.11 0.08 29.70
CA GLY A 145 5.10 1.16 29.80
C GLY A 145 6.54 0.72 30.11
N SER A 146 6.81 -0.58 30.24
CA SER A 146 8.17 -1.10 30.45
C SER A 146 8.96 -1.30 29.15
N THR A 147 8.26 -1.36 28.01
CA THR A 147 8.85 -1.53 26.67
C THR A 147 8.33 -0.47 25.70
N ALA A 148 8.95 -0.36 24.52
CA ALA A 148 8.42 0.51 23.47
C ALA A 148 7.18 -0.09 22.77
N ARG A 149 6.68 -1.26 23.18
CA ARG A 149 5.53 -1.94 22.58
C ARG A 149 4.22 -1.32 23.09
N GLY A 150 3.10 -1.60 22.41
CA GLY A 150 1.80 -0.99 22.70
C GLY A 150 1.08 -0.46 21.46
N ASP A 151 0.27 0.59 21.62
CA ASP A 151 -0.53 1.14 20.52
C ASP A 151 0.28 2.08 19.62
N TYR A 152 0.12 1.88 18.33
CA TYR A 152 0.78 2.63 17.27
C TYR A 152 -0.20 2.95 16.15
N ASN A 153 0.13 3.97 15.35
CA ASN A 153 -0.50 4.21 14.07
C ASN A 153 0.50 3.96 12.95
N ILE A 154 0.04 3.31 11.88
CA ILE A 154 0.66 3.46 10.57
C ILE A 154 0.16 4.79 10.02
N THR A 155 1.01 5.80 10.11
CA THR A 155 0.73 7.16 9.68
C THR A 155 1.17 7.32 8.22
N ILE A 156 0.21 7.62 7.35
CA ILE A 156 0.41 7.71 5.90
C ILE A 156 0.19 9.15 5.48
N HIS A 157 1.26 9.76 5.01
CA HIS A 157 1.26 11.10 4.44
C HIS A 157 1.15 10.97 2.93
N GLN A 158 0.23 11.71 2.33
CA GLN A 158 -0.08 11.61 0.92
C GLN A 158 0.02 12.97 0.28
N ASN A 159 0.88 13.09 -0.72
CA ASN A 159 0.95 14.28 -1.58
C ASN A 159 0.40 13.90 -2.95
N PHE A 160 -0.66 14.56 -3.37
CA PHE A 160 -1.39 14.22 -4.58
C PHE A 160 -2.13 15.41 -5.18
N ARG A 161 -2.48 15.29 -6.45
CA ARG A 161 -3.43 16.16 -7.13
C ARG A 161 -4.74 15.43 -7.33
N LEU A 162 -5.85 16.13 -7.11
CA LEU A 162 -7.20 15.64 -7.37
C LEU A 162 -7.98 16.70 -8.15
N ASN A 163 -8.44 16.34 -9.34
CA ASN A 163 -9.22 17.19 -10.26
C ASN A 163 -8.66 18.63 -10.39
N GLY A 164 -7.34 18.74 -10.58
CA GLY A 164 -6.63 20.01 -10.78
C GLY A 164 -6.21 20.75 -9.51
N SER A 165 -6.55 20.24 -8.32
CA SER A 165 -6.15 20.84 -7.03
C SER A 165 -5.14 19.98 -6.30
N ASP A 166 -4.07 20.59 -5.79
CA ASP A 166 -3.02 19.89 -5.03
C ASP A 166 -3.44 19.76 -3.55
N HIS A 167 -3.25 18.56 -3.00
CA HIS A 167 -3.66 18.16 -1.67
C HIS A 167 -2.55 17.40 -0.94
N TYR A 168 -2.55 17.60 0.36
CA TYR A 168 -1.74 16.89 1.33
C TYR A 168 -2.64 16.38 2.44
N SER A 169 -2.66 15.06 2.61
CA SER A 169 -3.46 14.41 3.64
C SER A 169 -2.59 13.54 4.54
N ILE A 170 -3.01 13.41 5.79
CA ILE A 170 -2.43 12.49 6.77
C ILE A 170 -3.54 11.55 7.22
N PHE A 171 -3.27 10.26 7.15
CA PHE A 171 -4.15 9.21 7.62
C PHE A 171 -3.46 8.37 8.68
N ASN A 172 -4.15 8.09 9.79
CA ASN A 172 -3.63 7.27 10.88
C ASN A 172 -4.42 5.96 10.94
N LEU A 173 -3.75 4.84 10.66
CA LEU A 173 -4.31 3.51 10.80
C LEU A 173 -3.84 2.89 12.13
N PRO A 174 -4.71 2.74 13.14
CA PRO A 174 -4.31 2.18 14.43
C PRO A 174 -3.99 0.70 14.32
N ILE A 175 -2.96 0.28 15.03
CA ILE A 175 -2.53 -1.10 15.25
C ILE A 175 -2.02 -1.25 16.69
N SER A 176 -1.93 -2.48 17.19
CA SER A 176 -1.36 -2.74 18.51
C SER A 176 -0.18 -3.69 18.41
N VAL A 177 1.01 -3.24 18.76
CA VAL A 177 2.23 -4.06 18.77
C VAL A 177 2.26 -4.87 20.06
N THR A 178 1.57 -6.02 20.05
CA THR A 178 1.37 -6.86 21.25
C THR A 178 1.75 -8.31 21.03
N ASN A 179 1.79 -8.81 19.79
CA ASN A 179 2.23 -10.17 19.51
C ASN A 179 3.76 -10.30 19.58
N SER A 180 4.25 -11.50 19.84
CA SER A 180 5.69 -11.79 19.97
C SER A 180 6.48 -11.36 18.73
N ILE A 181 7.62 -10.70 18.95
CA ILE A 181 8.57 -10.25 17.93
C ILE A 181 9.93 -10.85 18.32
N PRO A 182 10.46 -11.82 17.55
CA PRO A 182 11.72 -12.48 17.88
C PRO A 182 12.92 -11.55 17.64
N GLN A 183 14.03 -11.69 18.37
CA GLN A 183 15.23 -10.86 18.19
C GLN A 183 15.83 -10.93 16.77
N PHE A 184 15.75 -12.10 16.15
CA PHE A 184 16.27 -12.36 14.82
C PHE A 184 15.12 -12.86 13.94
N PRO A 185 14.83 -12.19 12.80
CA PRO A 185 13.86 -12.71 11.85
C PRO A 185 14.36 -14.04 11.24
N GLY A 186 13.43 -14.89 10.78
CA GLY A 186 13.80 -16.15 10.13
C GLY A 186 14.63 -15.93 8.86
N ALA A 187 15.71 -16.70 8.68
CA ALA A 187 16.63 -16.52 7.54
C ALA A 187 15.95 -16.65 6.16
N ASP A 188 14.96 -17.54 6.05
CA ASP A 188 14.20 -17.76 4.81
C ASP A 188 13.39 -16.53 4.38
N GLN A 189 13.10 -15.62 5.31
CA GLN A 189 12.28 -14.43 5.04
C GLN A 189 13.03 -13.35 4.25
N LEU A 190 14.37 -13.39 4.21
CA LEU A 190 15.19 -12.50 3.38
C LEU A 190 14.96 -12.69 1.88
N LEU A 191 14.30 -13.79 1.49
CA LEU A 191 13.99 -14.13 0.11
C LEU A 191 12.60 -13.64 -0.33
N THR A 192 11.83 -13.00 0.55
CA THR A 192 10.49 -12.47 0.21
C THR A 192 10.57 -11.36 -0.84
N LYS A 193 9.47 -11.19 -1.57
CA LYS A 193 9.28 -10.12 -2.57
C LYS A 193 8.05 -9.29 -2.16
N PRO A 194 8.18 -7.97 -1.94
CA PRO A 194 9.43 -7.21 -1.95
C PRO A 194 10.35 -7.61 -0.77
N PRO A 195 11.68 -7.42 -0.89
CA PRO A 195 12.62 -7.76 0.18
C PRO A 195 12.26 -7.05 1.48
N PRO A 196 12.43 -7.70 2.64
CA PRO A 196 12.17 -7.06 3.91
C PRO A 196 13.27 -6.05 4.24
N GLY A 197 12.94 -5.13 5.13
CA GLY A 197 13.92 -4.24 5.73
C GLY A 197 13.27 -3.22 6.64
N PRO A 198 14.03 -2.25 7.17
CA PRO A 198 15.44 -2.03 6.90
C PRO A 198 16.31 -3.04 7.68
N LEU A 199 17.27 -3.66 6.98
CA LEU A 199 18.11 -4.72 7.55
C LEU A 199 19.36 -4.15 8.25
N ASN A 200 19.75 -4.73 9.38
CA ASN A 200 21.03 -4.44 10.02
C ASN A 200 22.17 -5.18 9.30
N ALA A 201 23.22 -4.47 8.89
CA ALA A 201 24.39 -5.05 8.23
C ALA A 201 25.11 -6.11 9.09
N ASN A 202 24.99 -6.02 10.42
CA ASN A 202 25.61 -6.95 11.36
C ASN A 202 24.69 -8.13 11.75
N GLY A 203 23.52 -8.25 11.10
CA GLY A 203 22.48 -9.21 11.43
C GLY A 203 21.58 -8.75 12.57
N GLY A 204 20.40 -9.38 12.66
CA GLY A 204 19.33 -8.99 13.59
C GLY A 204 18.62 -7.69 13.19
N ARG A 205 17.79 -7.19 14.10
CA ARG A 205 16.94 -6.02 13.85
C ARG A 205 17.72 -4.71 13.84
N MET A 206 17.17 -3.73 13.13
CA MET A 206 17.72 -2.37 13.13
C MET A 206 17.51 -1.68 14.48
N ASN A 207 18.50 -0.90 14.91
CA ASN A 207 18.40 -0.12 16.13
C ASN A 207 17.33 0.98 16.00
N CYS A 208 16.48 1.12 17.03
CA CYS A 208 15.39 2.09 17.03
C CYS A 208 15.82 3.53 16.73
N ASP A 209 16.95 4.00 17.26
CA ASP A 209 17.40 5.39 17.07
C ASP A 209 17.77 5.70 15.61
N ARG A 210 18.04 4.66 14.81
CA ARG A 210 18.32 4.80 13.36
C ARG A 210 17.08 5.07 12.54
N LEU A 211 15.91 4.64 13.02
CA LEU A 211 14.63 4.83 12.35
C LEU A 211 13.79 5.93 12.97
N ASN A 212 14.08 6.28 14.22
CA ASN A 212 13.30 7.22 14.97
C ASN A 212 13.52 8.65 14.46
N ASN A 213 12.41 9.37 14.27
CA ASN A 213 12.39 10.78 13.93
C ASN A 213 11.90 11.58 15.15
N PRO A 214 12.12 12.90 15.16
CA PRO A 214 11.43 13.79 16.07
C PRO A 214 9.90 13.61 16.00
N MET A 215 9.24 13.72 17.15
CA MET A 215 7.78 13.76 17.21
C MET A 215 7.30 15.14 16.72
N ILE A 216 6.31 15.15 15.83
CA ILE A 216 5.62 16.36 15.39
C ILE A 216 4.40 16.57 16.28
N GLY A 217 4.15 17.81 16.68
CA GLY A 217 2.98 18.15 17.51
C GLY A 217 1.67 17.92 16.75
N PHE A 218 0.63 17.46 17.45
CA PHE A 218 -0.68 17.20 16.83
C PHE A 218 -1.25 18.44 16.13
N GLY A 219 -1.13 19.63 16.73
CA GLY A 219 -1.60 20.88 16.12
C GLY A 219 -0.92 21.18 14.79
N GLU A 220 0.39 20.98 14.72
CA GLU A 220 1.19 21.17 13.50
C GLU A 220 0.79 20.18 12.40
N LEU A 221 0.55 18.90 12.76
CA LEU A 221 0.05 17.91 11.81
C LEU A 221 -1.33 18.30 11.24
N VAL A 222 -2.23 18.80 12.09
CA VAL A 222 -3.57 19.25 11.66
C VAL A 222 -3.50 20.49 10.79
N GLU A 223 -2.61 21.44 11.10
CA GLU A 223 -2.41 22.65 10.30
C GLU A 223 -1.72 22.36 8.96
N SER A 224 -0.96 21.26 8.87
CA SER A 224 -0.26 20.85 7.64
C SER A 224 -1.15 20.25 6.55
N VAL A 225 -2.36 19.80 6.89
CA VAL A 225 -3.24 19.08 5.94
C VAL A 225 -4.26 19.99 5.26
N ASN A 226 -4.49 19.73 3.97
CA ASN A 226 -5.57 20.33 3.18
C ASN A 226 -6.38 19.22 2.49
N ASN A 227 -7.10 18.42 3.30
CA ASN A 227 -7.92 17.32 2.80
C ASN A 227 -8.97 17.79 1.77
N PRO A 228 -9.33 16.95 0.77
CA PRO A 228 -10.40 17.25 -0.15
C PRO A 228 -11.76 17.36 0.56
N PRO A 229 -12.77 18.01 -0.05
CA PRO A 229 -14.07 18.28 0.59
C PRO A 229 -14.95 17.04 0.79
N GLY A 230 -14.55 15.88 0.25
CA GLY A 230 -15.24 14.60 0.36
C GLY A 230 -14.27 13.45 0.08
N GLN A 231 -14.73 12.21 0.26
CA GLN A 231 -13.92 11.01 0.07
C GLN A 231 -13.60 10.78 -1.41
N PRO A 232 -12.33 10.78 -1.85
CA PRO A 232 -11.96 10.36 -3.20
C PRO A 232 -12.46 8.95 -3.51
N PHE A 233 -12.86 8.72 -4.78
CA PHE A 233 -13.47 7.49 -5.30
C PHE A 233 -14.88 7.16 -4.81
N GLN A 234 -15.45 7.98 -3.92
CA GLN A 234 -16.83 7.82 -3.44
C GLN A 234 -17.63 9.09 -3.66
N ASP A 235 -17.34 10.13 -2.88
CA ASP A 235 -18.03 11.43 -2.97
C ASP A 235 -17.50 12.27 -4.13
N ILE A 236 -16.23 12.06 -4.48
CA ILE A 236 -15.54 12.78 -5.55
C ILE A 236 -15.22 11.80 -6.68
N ALA A 237 -15.83 12.04 -7.84
CA ALA A 237 -15.47 11.37 -9.08
C ALA A 237 -14.06 11.80 -9.50
N ILE A 238 -13.24 10.83 -9.93
CA ILE A 238 -11.87 11.08 -10.34
C ILE A 238 -11.84 11.45 -11.81
N GLU A 239 -11.20 12.57 -12.13
CA GLU A 239 -10.95 13.01 -13.49
C GLU A 239 -9.50 12.73 -13.86
N THR A 240 -9.29 12.14 -15.04
CA THR A 240 -7.97 11.92 -15.63
C THR A 240 -7.98 12.41 -17.07
N THR A 241 -6.81 12.78 -17.58
CA THR A 241 -6.70 13.10 -19.01
C THR A 241 -6.96 11.86 -19.86
N GLU A 242 -7.63 12.04 -21.01
CA GLU A 242 -7.79 10.94 -21.98
C GLU A 242 -6.41 10.45 -22.42
N ARG A 243 -6.17 9.14 -22.25
CA ARG A 243 -4.91 8.50 -22.64
C ARG A 243 -5.12 7.66 -23.88
N ASN A 244 -4.41 7.99 -24.95
CA ASN A 244 -4.41 7.24 -26.22
C ASN A 244 -3.62 5.92 -26.16
N GLY A 245 -3.04 5.57 -25.00
CA GLY A 245 -2.18 4.41 -24.79
C GLY A 245 -2.84 3.27 -24.02
N GLY A 246 -3.91 2.70 -24.57
CA GLY A 246 -4.43 1.36 -24.23
C GLY A 246 -5.03 1.16 -22.84
N GLY A 247 -6.35 0.90 -22.81
CA GLY A 247 -7.14 0.60 -21.60
C GLY A 247 -8.02 1.77 -21.18
N GLN A 248 -8.96 2.15 -22.04
CA GLN A 248 -10.03 3.08 -21.66
C GLN A 248 -10.81 2.44 -20.49
N ILE A 249 -10.97 3.21 -19.43
CA ILE A 249 -11.80 2.84 -18.29
C ILE A 249 -13.23 2.81 -18.83
N GLY A 250 -13.84 1.62 -18.88
CA GLY A 250 -15.26 1.52 -19.22
C GLY A 250 -16.07 2.26 -18.16
N ASP A 251 -17.05 3.05 -18.59
CA ASP A 251 -18.05 3.62 -17.70
C ASP A 251 -18.70 2.51 -16.85
N PRO A 252 -19.21 2.82 -15.63
CA PRO A 252 -20.02 1.87 -14.88
C PRO A 252 -21.15 1.36 -15.76
N GLY A 253 -21.12 0.08 -16.11
CA GLY A 253 -22.14 -0.52 -16.96
C GLY A 253 -23.52 -0.35 -16.33
N THR A 254 -24.40 0.42 -16.97
CA THR A 254 -25.81 0.48 -16.61
C THR A 254 -26.45 -0.84 -17.00
N ALA A 255 -26.79 -1.68 -16.03
CA ALA A 255 -27.58 -2.87 -16.29
C ALA A 255 -28.97 -2.46 -16.79
N ASN A 256 -29.26 -2.69 -18.07
CA ASN A 256 -30.61 -2.58 -18.61
C ASN A 256 -31.44 -3.76 -18.07
N PRO A 257 -32.54 -3.54 -17.33
CA PRO A 257 -33.29 -4.62 -16.68
C PRO A 257 -34.08 -5.50 -17.65
N ASN A 258 -34.10 -5.20 -18.94
CA ASN A 258 -34.69 -6.03 -19.98
C ASN A 258 -33.57 -6.58 -20.85
N GLY A 259 -33.29 -7.88 -20.70
CA GLY A 259 -32.13 -8.60 -21.26
C GLY A 259 -32.05 -8.65 -22.79
N GLU A 260 -31.80 -7.51 -23.41
CA GLU A 260 -31.33 -7.39 -24.78
C GLU A 260 -29.86 -6.98 -24.77
N ILE A 261 -29.02 -7.82 -25.39
CA ILE A 261 -27.60 -7.54 -25.63
C ILE A 261 -27.54 -6.36 -26.60
N GLY A 262 -27.25 -5.16 -26.08
CA GLY A 262 -27.10 -3.96 -26.88
C GLY A 262 -25.90 -4.07 -27.81
N ASN A 263 -26.15 -4.08 -29.12
CA ASN A 263 -25.14 -3.78 -30.14
C ASN A 263 -24.74 -2.30 -29.99
N GLY A 264 -23.74 -2.03 -29.15
CA GLY A 264 -23.10 -0.72 -29.10
C GLY A 264 -22.46 -0.43 -30.47
N GLN A 265 -23.01 0.54 -31.20
CA GLN A 265 -22.37 1.16 -32.35
C GLN A 265 -21.19 2.01 -31.88
N GLY A 266 -20.09 1.35 -31.51
CA GLY A 266 -18.78 1.98 -31.43
C GLY A 266 -18.18 1.98 -32.83
N ASN A 267 -18.02 3.16 -33.43
CA ASN A 267 -17.18 3.33 -34.63
C ASN A 267 -15.71 3.16 -34.22
N ALA A 268 -15.28 1.91 -34.01
CA ALA A 268 -13.89 1.55 -33.79
C ALA A 268 -13.31 1.00 -35.10
N GLN A 269 -12.72 1.88 -35.90
CA GLN A 269 -11.91 1.48 -37.03
C GLN A 269 -10.50 1.11 -36.53
N GLY A 270 -10.42 -0.03 -35.83
CA GLY A 270 -9.17 -0.64 -35.42
C GLY A 270 -8.62 -1.54 -36.52
N SER A 271 -7.49 -1.17 -37.11
CA SER A 271 -6.72 -2.05 -37.98
C SER A 271 -6.16 -3.21 -37.15
N LEU A 272 -6.65 -4.41 -37.42
CA LEU A 272 -6.08 -5.66 -36.91
C LEU A 272 -4.75 -5.91 -37.64
N GLY A 273 -3.65 -5.88 -36.89
CA GLY A 273 -2.35 -6.32 -37.38
C GLY A 273 -2.38 -7.81 -37.72
N GLU A 274 -1.87 -8.16 -38.90
CA GLU A 274 -1.71 -9.53 -39.38
C GLU A 274 -0.85 -10.36 -38.42
N GLY A 275 -1.48 -11.32 -37.73
CA GLY A 275 -0.83 -12.34 -36.94
C GLY A 275 -1.07 -13.71 -37.56
N SER A 276 0.01 -14.31 -38.08
CA SER A 276 0.02 -15.55 -38.84
C SER A 276 -0.59 -16.75 -38.11
N SER A 277 -1.45 -17.46 -38.82
CA SER A 277 -2.22 -18.63 -38.39
C SER A 277 -1.34 -19.82 -38.02
N MET A 278 -1.41 -20.30 -36.77
CA MET A 278 -1.03 -21.68 -36.43
C MET A 278 -2.29 -22.50 -36.12
N ARG A 279 -2.54 -23.50 -36.98
CA ARG A 279 -3.65 -24.44 -36.89
C ARG A 279 -3.39 -25.45 -35.78
N SER A 280 -4.40 -25.66 -34.94
CA SER A 280 -4.51 -26.76 -33.99
C SER A 280 -4.48 -28.10 -34.72
N ALA A 281 -3.60 -29.02 -34.29
CA ALA A 281 -3.63 -30.42 -34.67
C ALA A 281 -3.50 -31.27 -33.40
N SER A 282 -4.55 -32.05 -33.15
CA SER A 282 -4.61 -33.09 -32.13
C SER A 282 -3.78 -34.30 -32.55
N GLY A 283 -3.02 -34.88 -31.61
CA GLY A 283 -2.20 -36.07 -31.87
C GLY A 283 -1.85 -36.80 -30.57
N ARG A 284 -2.10 -38.11 -30.58
CA ARG A 284 -2.11 -39.03 -29.44
C ARG A 284 -0.70 -39.50 -29.04
N TYR A 285 -0.59 -39.96 -27.79
CA TYR A 285 0.52 -40.78 -27.24
C TYR A 285 0.93 -41.94 -28.17
N VAL A 286 2.24 -42.20 -28.31
CA VAL A 286 2.97 -43.49 -28.10
C VAL A 286 4.47 -43.25 -28.43
N ASP A 287 5.29 -43.20 -27.37
CA ASP A 287 6.43 -44.08 -27.07
C ASP A 287 7.64 -44.34 -28.03
N VAL A 288 8.81 -44.39 -27.36
CA VAL A 288 10.10 -45.06 -27.68
C VAL A 288 11.09 -44.45 -28.71
N LEU A 289 12.32 -44.14 -28.24
CA LEU A 289 13.63 -44.81 -28.55
C LEU A 289 14.86 -43.87 -28.53
N VAL A 290 15.60 -43.97 -27.42
CA VAL A 290 17.07 -44.00 -27.25
C VAL A 290 17.93 -43.92 -28.52
N VAL A 291 18.95 -43.03 -28.57
CA VAL A 291 20.36 -43.35 -28.94
C VAL A 291 21.31 -42.36 -28.25
N ALA A 292 22.42 -42.92 -27.78
CA ALA A 292 23.46 -42.36 -26.93
C ALA A 292 24.54 -41.51 -27.63
N ALA A 293 25.24 -40.75 -26.78
CA ALA A 293 26.68 -40.44 -26.78
C ALA A 293 27.33 -39.73 -27.97
N ILE A 294 28.11 -38.68 -27.68
CA ILE A 294 29.58 -38.77 -27.59
C ILE A 294 30.14 -37.46 -27.01
N THR A 295 31.04 -37.65 -26.04
CA THR A 295 31.91 -36.68 -25.40
C THR A 295 32.95 -36.10 -26.36
N THR A 296 33.35 -34.84 -26.17
CA THR A 296 34.78 -34.47 -26.23
C THR A 296 35.08 -33.14 -25.53
N PHE A 297 36.04 -33.22 -24.62
CA PHE A 297 36.75 -32.13 -23.97
C PHE A 297 37.56 -31.31 -24.97
N GLY A 298 37.70 -30.00 -24.71
CA GLY A 298 38.68 -29.14 -25.36
C GLY A 298 39.04 -27.97 -24.45
N MET A 299 40.12 -28.12 -23.70
CA MET A 299 40.73 -27.10 -22.85
C MET A 299 41.40 -26.00 -23.69
N SER A 300 41.41 -24.78 -23.14
CA SER A 300 42.63 -24.02 -22.75
C SER A 300 42.75 -22.58 -23.27
N LEU A 301 43.08 -21.72 -22.30
CA LEU A 301 44.09 -20.64 -22.30
C LEU A 301 43.86 -19.41 -23.20
N ALA A 302 43.41 -18.32 -22.59
CA ALA A 302 44.27 -17.18 -22.18
C ALA A 302 43.49 -16.26 -21.23
#